data_AF-A0AAV5SU97-F1
#
_entry.id   AF-A0AAV5SU97-F1
#
_cell.length_a   1.000
_cell.length_b   1.000
_cell.length_c   1.000
_cell.angle_alpha   90.00
_cell.angle_beta   90.00
_cell.angle_gamma   90.00
#
_symmetry.space_group_name_H-M   'P 1'
#
loop_
_entity.id
_entity.type
_entity.pdbx_description
1 polymer ?
#
loop_
_entity_poly.entity_id
_entity_poly.type
_entity_poly.pdbx_seq_one_letter_code
_entity_poly.pdbx_strand_id
1 'polypeptide(L)'
;VVNGVGMGDASSSRLSRSLSPSPLRPPSIALSPQLTRSSSDRDKEGRTLRHTISVSPQLTPSQVVLIRKSWKHVNTKGLSGVLRRCFQRLESSCPAVASTFSTASNSLSTSPNQIRTLADHAKYLAILMQKIIDSEEGVEDEVRSVGGAHVTLSHQGIGIKEFERFGEIFVEVVLKLDGIQQSKETSRAWRQLICSIVDHFRDGFDMHLRHSRRKSSFGVHSEYFDGLEVRRNSSPGGSRKTSLSIPSNPNLQPRKLSDFT
;
A
#
# COMPACT_ATOMS: atom_id res chain seq x y z
N VAL A 1 -27.80 68.22 -50.43
CA VAL A 1 -26.47 67.90 -51.00
C VAL A 1 -26.39 66.39 -51.14
N VAL A 2 -26.83 65.89 -52.29
CA VAL A 2 -26.01 65.26 -53.37
C VAL A 2 -25.61 63.81 -53.05
N ASN A 3 -26.25 62.88 -53.79
CA ASN A 3 -25.78 61.65 -54.49
C ASN A 3 -24.76 60.72 -53.80
N GLY A 4 -24.72 59.40 -54.02
CA GLY A 4 -25.26 58.55 -55.09
C GLY A 4 -24.73 57.12 -54.89
N VAL A 5 -25.51 56.09 -55.24
CA VAL A 5 -25.45 55.27 -56.49
C VAL A 5 -24.41 54.13 -56.48
N GLY A 6 -24.85 52.94 -56.89
CA GLY A 6 -24.05 51.82 -57.44
C GLY A 6 -24.17 50.53 -56.64
N MET A 7 -24.99 49.50 -56.94
CA MET A 7 -25.34 48.81 -58.19
C MET A 7 -24.17 47.98 -58.75
N GLY A 8 -24.34 46.65 -58.84
CA GLY A 8 -23.42 45.76 -59.56
C GLY A 8 -23.42 44.28 -59.12
N ASP A 9 -24.35 43.49 -59.67
CA ASP A 9 -24.25 42.02 -59.81
C ASP A 9 -23.04 41.62 -60.68
N ALA A 10 -22.54 40.39 -60.51
CA ALA A 10 -22.44 39.37 -61.57
C ALA A 10 -21.41 38.24 -61.30
N SER A 11 -21.91 37.01 -61.34
CA SER A 11 -21.45 35.90 -62.19
C SER A 11 -20.08 35.21 -62.03
N SER A 12 -20.20 33.93 -61.68
CA SER A 12 -19.46 32.74 -62.13
C SER A 12 -18.53 32.84 -63.35
N SER A 13 -17.35 32.20 -63.26
CA SER A 13 -16.76 31.25 -64.24
C SER A 13 -15.39 30.76 -63.71
N ARG A 14 -15.16 29.45 -63.48
CA ARG A 14 -14.78 28.35 -64.39
C ARG A 14 -13.30 28.33 -64.84
N LEU A 15 -12.69 27.14 -64.70
CA LEU A 15 -11.45 26.60 -65.30
C LEU A 15 -10.15 27.07 -64.64
N SER A 16 -9.20 26.21 -64.23
CA SER A 16 -8.48 25.27 -65.11
C SER A 16 -7.71 24.19 -64.34
N ARG A 17 -7.56 23.04 -65.00
CA ARG A 17 -6.70 21.89 -64.67
C ARG A 17 -5.22 22.28 -64.58
N SER A 18 -4.46 21.60 -63.72
CA SER A 18 -3.05 21.26 -63.99
C SER A 18 -2.73 19.86 -63.43
N LEU A 19 -2.05 19.06 -64.24
CA LEU A 19 -1.63 17.68 -64.02
C LEU A 19 -0.11 17.63 -63.77
N SER A 20 0.30 16.58 -63.05
CA SER A 20 1.63 15.91 -63.05
C SER A 20 2.63 16.34 -61.95
N PRO A 21 3.67 15.53 -61.65
CA PRO A 21 3.80 14.07 -61.68
C PRO A 21 4.40 13.47 -60.38
N SER A 22 4.19 12.17 -60.17
CA SER A 22 4.83 11.33 -59.13
C SER A 22 6.33 11.07 -59.39
N PRO A 23 7.16 10.95 -58.34
CA PRO A 23 8.42 10.23 -58.42
C PRO A 23 8.44 8.95 -57.56
N LEU A 24 8.59 7.83 -58.28
CA LEU A 24 9.47 6.67 -58.06
C LEU A 24 9.81 6.20 -56.64
N ARG A 25 9.35 4.97 -56.38
CA ARG A 25 9.64 4.07 -55.26
C ARG A 25 10.99 3.34 -55.48
N PRO A 26 11.89 3.27 -54.49
CA PRO A 26 13.07 2.40 -54.55
C PRO A 26 12.76 0.95 -54.10
N PRO A 27 13.60 -0.03 -54.51
CA PRO A 27 13.23 -1.44 -54.55
C PRO A 27 13.44 -2.20 -53.24
N SER A 28 12.62 -3.23 -53.07
CA SER A 28 12.65 -4.21 -51.99
C SER A 28 13.91 -5.08 -52.02
N ILE A 29 14.62 -5.13 -50.89
CA ILE A 29 15.56 -6.22 -50.57
C ILE A 29 14.84 -7.15 -49.61
N ALA A 30 14.62 -8.39 -50.04
CA ALA A 30 14.17 -9.49 -49.20
C ALA A 30 15.38 -10.27 -48.70
N LEU A 31 15.49 -10.51 -47.39
CA LEU A 31 16.02 -11.73 -46.76
C LEU A 31 16.18 -11.57 -45.23
N SER A 32 15.30 -12.23 -44.46
CA SER A 32 15.62 -13.11 -43.31
C SER A 32 14.45 -13.15 -42.30
N PRO A 33 13.93 -14.34 -41.93
CA PRO A 33 12.92 -14.47 -40.90
C PRO A 33 13.59 -14.48 -39.53
N GLN A 34 13.79 -13.29 -38.96
CA GLN A 34 14.08 -13.16 -37.54
C GLN A 34 12.78 -13.09 -36.77
N LEU A 35 12.68 -13.90 -35.72
CA LEU A 35 11.56 -14.03 -34.78
C LEU A 35 10.97 -12.66 -34.39
N THR A 36 9.89 -12.26 -35.06
CA THR A 36 9.09 -11.10 -34.67
C THR A 36 8.24 -11.50 -33.48
N ARG A 37 8.81 -11.35 -32.28
CA ARG A 37 8.03 -11.39 -31.04
C ARG A 37 6.95 -10.31 -31.15
N SER A 38 5.71 -10.79 -31.20
CA SER A 38 4.49 -10.11 -31.62
C SER A 38 4.32 -8.72 -30.98
N SER A 39 4.37 -7.66 -31.79
CA SER A 39 3.95 -6.30 -31.40
C SER A 39 2.49 -6.28 -30.89
N SER A 40 1.68 -7.27 -31.26
CA SER A 40 0.29 -7.40 -30.81
C SER A 40 0.16 -7.71 -29.32
N ASP A 41 1.16 -8.30 -28.66
CA ASP A 41 1.03 -8.69 -27.25
C ASP A 41 1.22 -7.51 -26.31
N ARG A 42 2.13 -6.58 -26.63
CA ARG A 42 2.33 -5.34 -25.85
C ARG A 42 1.09 -4.44 -25.87
N ASP A 43 0.41 -4.36 -27.03
CA ASP A 43 -0.82 -3.57 -27.17
C ASP A 43 -2.04 -4.20 -26.47
N LYS A 44 -2.05 -5.53 -26.31
CA LYS A 44 -3.07 -6.26 -25.56
C LYS A 44 -2.85 -6.14 -24.06
N GLU A 45 -1.62 -6.26 -23.59
CA GLU A 45 -1.25 -6.13 -22.18
C GLU A 45 -1.50 -4.71 -21.67
N GLY A 46 -1.10 -3.70 -22.45
CA GLY A 46 -1.39 -2.29 -22.16
C GLY A 46 -2.89 -1.93 -22.18
N ARG A 47 -3.70 -2.62 -23.00
CA ARG A 47 -5.17 -2.47 -22.94
C ARG A 47 -5.77 -3.17 -21.72
N THR A 48 -5.24 -4.32 -21.33
CA THR A 48 -5.77 -5.10 -20.20
C THR A 48 -5.55 -4.37 -18.87
N LEU A 49 -4.36 -3.78 -18.66
CA LEU A 49 -4.06 -2.95 -17.48
C LEU A 49 -5.00 -1.73 -17.36
N ARG A 50 -5.45 -1.17 -18.49
CA ARG A 50 -6.45 -0.07 -18.52
C ARG A 50 -7.86 -0.52 -18.16
N HIS A 51 -8.13 -1.80 -17.92
CA HIS A 51 -9.46 -2.28 -17.57
C HIS A 51 -9.51 -3.01 -16.22
N THR A 52 -8.37 -3.16 -15.55
CA THR A 52 -8.24 -3.83 -14.26
C THR A 52 -7.68 -2.89 -13.20
N ILE A 53 -7.89 -3.23 -11.93
CA ILE A 53 -7.14 -2.68 -10.78
C ILE A 53 -6.60 -3.90 -10.04
N SER A 54 -5.27 -4.09 -10.00
CA SER A 54 -4.63 -5.30 -9.47
C SER A 54 -4.99 -5.59 -8.01
N VAL A 55 -5.15 -4.55 -7.20
CA VAL A 55 -5.56 -4.64 -5.79
C VAL A 55 -6.99 -5.17 -5.64
N SER A 56 -7.83 -5.05 -6.67
CA SER A 56 -9.23 -5.48 -6.64
C SER A 56 -9.63 -6.14 -7.98
N PRO A 57 -9.13 -7.37 -8.27
CA PRO A 57 -9.39 -8.08 -9.53
C PRO A 57 -10.88 -8.43 -9.73
N GLN A 58 -11.68 -8.40 -8.67
CA GLN A 58 -13.12 -8.64 -8.67
C GLN A 58 -13.95 -7.45 -9.22
N LEU A 59 -13.33 -6.30 -9.48
CA LEU A 59 -13.99 -5.19 -10.15
C LEU A 59 -14.17 -5.51 -11.63
N THR A 60 -15.39 -5.33 -12.13
CA THR A 60 -15.66 -5.41 -13.56
C THR A 60 -15.01 -4.24 -14.32
N PRO A 61 -14.70 -4.39 -15.61
CA PRO A 61 -14.12 -3.30 -16.41
C PRO A 61 -14.93 -1.99 -16.38
N SER A 62 -16.26 -2.07 -16.35
CA SER A 62 -17.14 -0.90 -16.24
C SER A 62 -16.97 -0.19 -14.89
N GLN A 63 -16.90 -0.95 -13.78
CA GLN A 63 -16.66 -0.40 -12.45
C GLN A 63 -15.28 0.27 -12.35
N VAL A 64 -14.25 -0.31 -12.97
CA VAL A 64 -12.92 0.29 -13.04
C VAL A 64 -12.98 1.65 -13.77
N VAL A 65 -13.71 1.74 -14.88
CA VAL A 65 -13.92 3.02 -15.59
C VAL A 65 -14.65 4.03 -14.69
N LEU A 66 -15.67 3.60 -13.94
CA LEU A 66 -16.38 4.47 -13.00
C LEU A 66 -15.46 4.98 -11.88
N ILE A 67 -14.61 4.13 -11.31
CA ILE A 67 -13.62 4.51 -10.30
C ILE A 67 -12.66 5.54 -10.89
N ARG A 68 -12.05 5.29 -12.06
CA ARG A 68 -11.11 6.24 -12.66
C ARG A 68 -11.76 7.57 -13.01
N LYS A 69 -12.99 7.55 -13.51
CA LYS A 69 -13.76 8.76 -13.84
C LYS A 69 -14.07 9.58 -12.58
N SER A 70 -14.60 8.94 -11.54
CA SER A 70 -14.96 9.62 -10.29
C SER A 70 -13.73 10.07 -9.51
N TRP A 71 -12.63 9.30 -9.54
CA TRP A 71 -11.35 9.69 -8.94
C TRP A 71 -10.83 11.01 -9.49
N LYS A 72 -10.83 11.20 -10.82
CA LYS A 72 -10.44 12.49 -11.44
C LYS A 72 -11.28 13.67 -10.95
N HIS A 73 -12.52 13.42 -10.55
CA HIS A 73 -13.42 14.45 -10.03
C HIS A 73 -13.19 14.74 -8.53
N VAL A 74 -12.93 13.71 -7.72
CA VAL A 74 -12.71 13.87 -6.27
C VAL A 74 -11.26 14.20 -5.91
N ASN A 75 -10.29 13.84 -6.76
CA ASN A 75 -8.87 14.12 -6.57
C ASN A 75 -8.55 15.57 -6.95
N THR A 76 -9.09 16.49 -6.18
CA THR A 76 -8.93 17.94 -6.33
C THR A 76 -8.21 18.52 -5.12
N LYS A 77 -7.94 19.84 -5.15
CA LYS A 77 -7.38 20.58 -4.01
C LYS A 77 -8.33 20.47 -2.82
N GLY A 78 -8.02 19.59 -1.88
CA GLY A 78 -8.86 19.32 -0.70
C GLY A 78 -8.97 17.85 -0.33
N LEU A 79 -8.64 16.92 -1.24
CA LEU A 79 -8.71 15.48 -0.95
C LEU A 79 -7.86 15.09 0.26
N SER A 80 -6.65 15.62 0.39
CA SER A 80 -5.81 15.36 1.56
C SER A 80 -6.48 15.80 2.87
N GLY A 81 -7.30 16.85 2.85
CA GLY A 81 -8.11 17.27 4.01
C GLY A 81 -9.22 16.27 4.33
N VAL A 82 -9.86 15.71 3.30
CA VAL A 82 -10.87 14.64 3.45
C VAL A 82 -10.24 13.37 4.03
N LEU A 83 -9.09 12.94 3.50
CA LEU A 83 -8.38 11.76 4.00
C LEU A 83 -7.86 11.98 5.43
N ARG A 84 -7.37 13.19 5.74
CA ARG A 84 -7.00 13.56 7.12
C ARG A 84 -8.18 13.42 8.07
N ARG A 85 -9.39 13.80 7.65
CA ARG A 85 -10.61 13.62 8.45
C ARG A 85 -10.90 12.14 8.74
N CYS A 86 -10.56 11.23 7.83
CA CYS A 86 -10.68 9.79 8.09
C CYS A 86 -9.79 9.38 9.27
N PHE A 87 -8.52 9.80 9.25
CA PHE A 87 -7.58 9.48 10.33
C PHE A 87 -7.94 10.19 11.66
N GLN A 88 -8.44 11.43 11.62
CA GLN A 88 -8.94 12.12 12.83
C GLN A 88 -10.12 11.39 13.48
N ARG A 89 -11.06 10.89 12.67
CA ARG A 89 -12.18 10.08 13.17
C ARG A 89 -11.69 8.75 13.75
N LEU A 90 -10.71 8.12 13.11
CA LEU A 90 -10.10 6.88 13.61
C LEU A 90 -9.43 7.12 14.96
N GLU A 91 -8.58 8.14 15.05
CA GLU A 91 -7.91 8.58 16.28
C GLU A 91 -8.90 8.82 17.42
N SER A 92 -9.99 9.53 17.13
CA SER A 92 -11.04 9.83 18.11
C SER A 92 -11.82 8.58 18.56
N SER A 93 -11.85 7.52 17.75
CA SER A 93 -12.59 6.29 18.05
C SER A 93 -11.72 5.16 18.63
N CYS A 94 -10.40 5.25 18.51
CA CYS A 94 -9.45 4.20 18.86
C CYS A 94 -8.33 4.76 19.75
N PRO A 95 -8.38 4.54 21.08
CA PRO A 95 -7.36 5.07 22.00
C PRO A 95 -5.92 4.64 21.67
N ALA A 96 -5.73 3.42 21.18
CA ALA A 96 -4.43 2.93 20.71
C ALA A 96 -3.86 3.80 19.59
N VAL A 97 -4.69 4.11 18.59
CA VAL A 97 -4.32 4.97 17.45
C VAL A 97 -3.95 6.38 17.92
N ALA A 98 -4.73 6.95 18.85
CA ALA A 98 -4.43 8.25 19.45
C ALA A 98 -3.08 8.28 20.18
N SER A 99 -2.80 7.25 20.99
CA SER A 99 -1.53 7.12 21.69
C SER A 99 -0.35 7.01 20.72
N THR A 100 -0.49 6.21 19.67
CA THR A 100 0.53 6.06 18.62
C THR A 100 0.84 7.38 17.93
N PHE A 101 -0.17 8.14 17.49
CA PHE A 101 0.06 9.43 16.84
C PHE A 101 0.69 10.46 17.78
N SER A 102 0.24 10.54 19.02
CA SER A 102 0.83 11.41 20.04
C SER A 102 2.30 11.08 20.28
N THR A 103 2.62 9.80 20.44
CA THR A 103 4.00 9.31 20.65
C THR A 103 4.88 9.62 19.44
N ALA A 104 4.38 9.38 18.23
CA ALA A 104 5.12 9.66 16.99
C ALA A 104 5.41 11.16 16.81
N SER A 105 4.46 12.03 17.18
CA SER A 105 4.65 13.49 17.13
C SER A 105 5.68 14.00 18.14
N ASN A 106 5.82 13.34 19.30
CA ASN A 106 6.78 13.73 20.34
C ASN A 106 8.18 13.14 20.13
N SER A 107 8.35 12.22 19.18
CA SER A 107 9.63 11.59 18.88
C SER A 107 10.54 12.51 18.05
N LEU A 108 11.70 12.87 18.61
CA LEU A 108 12.77 13.60 17.93
C LEU A 108 13.55 12.67 16.97
N SER A 109 12.97 12.37 15.81
CA SER A 109 13.66 11.61 14.75
C SER A 109 13.99 12.50 13.55
N THR A 110 15.23 12.44 13.10
CA THR A 110 15.81 13.24 12.00
C THR A 110 15.52 12.65 10.62
N SER A 111 14.81 11.52 10.52
CA SER A 111 14.51 10.87 9.25
C SER A 111 13.52 11.70 8.42
N PRO A 112 13.90 12.18 7.22
CA PRO A 112 13.07 13.09 6.42
C PRO A 112 11.85 12.42 5.75
N ASN A 113 11.82 11.09 5.65
CA ASN A 113 10.78 10.32 4.94
C ASN A 113 9.81 9.57 5.87
N GLN A 114 9.73 9.95 7.16
CA GLN A 114 8.91 9.19 8.09
C GLN A 114 7.46 9.71 8.10
N ILE A 115 6.52 8.82 7.81
CA ILE A 115 5.09 9.09 7.94
C ILE A 115 4.75 9.06 9.45
N ARG A 116 4.62 10.23 10.08
CA ARG A 116 4.40 10.31 11.55
C ARG A 116 3.09 10.95 11.93
N THR A 117 2.66 11.97 11.20
CA THR A 117 1.46 12.72 11.55
C THR A 117 0.24 12.22 10.78
N LEU A 118 -0.96 12.59 11.24
CA LEU A 118 -2.20 12.41 10.49
C LEU A 118 -2.13 13.04 9.09
N ALA A 119 -1.43 14.16 8.96
CA ALA A 119 -1.27 14.85 7.69
C ALA A 119 -0.38 14.05 6.74
N ASP A 120 0.68 13.42 7.24
CA ASP A 120 1.58 12.60 6.44
C ASP A 120 0.86 11.33 5.98
N HIS A 121 0.10 10.68 6.86
CA HIS A 121 -0.72 9.51 6.50
C HIS A 121 -1.76 9.86 5.44
N ALA A 122 -2.42 11.01 5.56
CA ALA A 122 -3.38 11.48 4.56
C ALA A 122 -2.75 11.75 3.19
N LYS A 123 -1.55 12.36 3.16
CA LYS A 123 -0.80 12.58 1.92
C LYS A 123 -0.34 11.25 1.31
N TYR A 124 0.22 10.36 2.12
CA TYR A 124 0.67 9.05 1.67
C TYR A 124 -0.50 8.23 1.11
N LEU A 125 -1.64 8.18 1.81
CA LEU A 125 -2.82 7.50 1.31
C LEU A 125 -3.33 8.08 0.00
N ALA A 126 -3.30 9.41 -0.19
CA ALA A 126 -3.68 10.03 -1.46
C ALA A 126 -2.78 9.55 -2.61
N ILE A 127 -1.47 9.50 -2.37
CA ILE A 127 -0.48 8.99 -3.33
C ILE A 127 -0.76 7.52 -3.61
N LEU A 128 -0.89 6.69 -2.57
CA LEU A 128 -1.15 5.26 -2.70
C LEU A 128 -2.43 4.98 -3.50
N MET A 129 -3.51 5.71 -3.24
CA MET A 129 -4.75 5.62 -4.00
C MET A 129 -4.55 5.95 -5.48
N GLN A 130 -3.75 6.95 -5.82
CA GLN A 130 -3.40 7.26 -7.21
C GLN A 130 -2.69 6.07 -7.87
N LYS A 131 -1.66 5.50 -7.22
CA LYS A 131 -0.91 4.34 -7.73
C LYS A 131 -1.82 3.11 -7.93
N ILE A 132 -2.73 2.86 -6.99
CA ILE A 132 -3.70 1.77 -7.06
C ILE A 132 -4.62 1.95 -8.27
N ILE A 133 -5.17 3.14 -8.45
CA ILE A 133 -6.15 3.44 -9.50
C ILE A 133 -5.49 3.43 -10.89
N ASP A 134 -4.24 3.87 -10.98
CA ASP A 134 -3.42 3.77 -12.19
C ASP A 134 -2.92 2.34 -12.44
N SER A 135 -3.08 1.44 -11.45
CA SER A 135 -2.64 0.05 -11.52
C SER A 135 -1.14 -0.05 -11.78
N GLU A 136 -0.38 0.76 -11.03
CA GLU A 136 1.08 0.77 -11.09
C GLU A 136 1.66 -0.60 -10.74
N GLU A 137 2.75 -0.96 -11.40
CA GLU A 137 3.44 -2.23 -11.15
C GLU A 137 3.91 -2.31 -9.69
N GLY A 138 3.73 -3.46 -9.04
CA GLY A 138 4.13 -3.68 -7.64
C GLY A 138 3.26 -2.97 -6.60
N VAL A 139 2.20 -2.25 -6.99
CA VAL A 139 1.35 -1.53 -6.03
C VAL A 139 0.66 -2.46 -5.03
N GLU A 140 0.35 -3.69 -5.41
CA GLU A 140 -0.24 -4.68 -4.50
C GLU A 140 0.70 -5.01 -3.33
N ASP A 141 1.97 -5.26 -3.64
CA ASP A 141 2.98 -5.50 -2.62
C ASP A 141 3.24 -4.25 -1.76
N GLU A 142 3.17 -3.06 -2.35
CA GLU A 142 3.23 -1.82 -1.59
C GLU A 142 2.07 -1.69 -0.61
N VAL A 143 0.82 -1.95 -1.04
CA VAL A 143 -0.37 -1.95 -0.16
C VAL A 143 -0.17 -2.95 0.98
N ARG A 144 0.30 -4.17 0.67
CA ARG A 144 0.60 -5.19 1.69
C ARG A 144 1.70 -4.74 2.65
N SER A 145 2.72 -4.04 2.14
CA SER A 145 3.81 -3.50 2.97
C SER A 145 3.33 -2.47 3.99
N VAL A 146 2.27 -1.70 3.67
CA VAL A 146 1.64 -0.76 4.62
C VAL A 146 1.14 -1.50 5.85
N GLY A 147 0.40 -2.60 5.67
CA GLY A 147 -0.02 -3.46 6.77
C GLY A 147 1.16 -4.02 7.57
N GLY A 148 2.18 -4.50 6.86
CA GLY A 148 3.40 -5.03 7.46
C GLY A 148 4.16 -4.03 8.34
N ALA A 149 4.26 -2.77 7.91
CA ALA A 149 4.95 -1.72 8.64
C ALA A 149 4.32 -1.45 10.03
N HIS A 150 3.01 -1.64 10.15
CA HIS A 150 2.26 -1.42 11.39
C HIS A 150 2.39 -2.57 12.40
N VAL A 151 2.98 -3.73 12.02
CA VAL A 151 3.25 -4.82 12.97
C VAL A 151 4.16 -4.38 14.11
N THR A 152 5.06 -3.42 13.85
CA THR A 152 5.93 -2.82 14.86
C THR A 152 5.15 -2.16 15.99
N LEU A 153 3.91 -1.73 15.72
CA LEU A 153 3.01 -1.04 16.65
C LEU A 153 2.01 -2.00 17.31
N SER A 154 2.09 -3.30 17.04
CA SER A 154 1.19 -4.31 17.62
C SER A 154 1.19 -4.32 19.15
N HIS A 155 2.35 -4.05 19.76
CA HIS A 155 2.48 -3.91 21.21
C HIS A 155 1.75 -2.68 21.78
N GLN A 156 1.46 -1.67 20.94
CA GLN A 156 0.66 -0.50 21.30
C GLN A 156 -0.85 -0.70 21.09
N GLY A 157 -1.25 -1.92 20.71
CA GLY A 157 -2.65 -2.27 20.47
C GLY A 157 -3.14 -2.01 19.05
N ILE A 158 -2.26 -1.65 18.10
CA ILE A 158 -2.62 -1.56 16.68
C ILE A 158 -2.69 -2.96 16.07
N GLY A 159 -3.84 -3.32 15.51
CA GLY A 159 -4.01 -4.58 14.81
C GLY A 159 -5.10 -4.54 13.74
N ILE A 160 -5.64 -5.72 13.44
CA ILE A 160 -6.62 -5.92 12.38
C ILE A 160 -7.89 -5.10 12.59
N LYS A 161 -8.34 -4.96 13.85
CA LYS A 161 -9.56 -4.22 14.21
C LYS A 161 -9.47 -2.74 13.83
N GLU A 162 -8.29 -2.14 13.98
CA GLU A 162 -8.04 -0.75 13.64
C GLU A 162 -8.07 -0.53 12.12
N PHE A 163 -7.61 -1.50 11.33
CA PHE A 163 -7.74 -1.45 9.86
C PHE A 163 -9.19 -1.61 9.40
N GLU A 164 -9.96 -2.51 10.01
CA GLU A 164 -11.39 -2.68 9.72
C GLU A 164 -12.15 -1.38 10.05
N ARG A 165 -11.88 -0.82 11.23
CA ARG A 165 -12.47 0.46 11.65
C ARG A 165 -12.10 1.61 10.73
N PHE A 166 -10.83 1.67 10.30
CA PHE A 166 -10.39 2.63 9.29
C PHE A 166 -11.17 2.46 7.98
N GLY A 167 -11.34 1.22 7.50
CA GLY A 167 -12.10 0.90 6.30
C GLY A 167 -13.54 1.40 6.34
N GLU A 168 -14.24 1.16 7.45
CA GLU A 168 -15.60 1.67 7.68
C GLU A 168 -15.67 3.19 7.58
N ILE A 169 -14.79 3.89 8.30
CA ILE A 169 -14.71 5.36 8.28
C ILE A 169 -14.38 5.86 6.87
N PHE A 170 -13.46 5.19 6.19
CA PHE A 170 -13.02 5.60 4.86
C PHE A 170 -14.17 5.48 3.85
N VAL A 171 -14.92 4.39 3.88
CA VAL A 171 -16.16 4.23 3.11
C VAL A 171 -17.16 5.35 3.45
N GLU A 172 -17.46 5.57 4.73
CA GLU A 172 -18.44 6.60 5.14
C GLU A 172 -18.08 8.01 4.64
N VAL A 173 -16.81 8.35 4.62
CA VAL A 173 -16.33 9.68 4.21
C VAL A 173 -16.28 9.80 2.69
N VAL A 174 -15.68 8.83 1.99
CA VAL A 174 -15.48 8.89 0.53
C VAL A 174 -16.81 8.85 -0.21
N LEU A 175 -17.77 8.08 0.26
CA LEU A 175 -19.06 7.97 -0.41
C LEU A 175 -19.94 9.21 -0.31
N LYS A 176 -19.57 10.19 0.51
CA LYS A 176 -20.23 11.50 0.58
C LYS A 176 -19.62 12.54 -0.36
N LEU A 177 -18.56 12.18 -1.08
CA LEU A 177 -17.92 13.08 -2.02
C LEU A 177 -18.77 13.23 -3.27
N ASP A 178 -18.87 14.48 -3.73
CA ASP A 178 -19.45 14.81 -5.03
C ASP A 178 -18.68 14.06 -6.13
N GLY A 179 -19.40 13.52 -7.11
CA GLY A 179 -18.85 12.62 -8.13
C GLY A 179 -18.84 11.12 -7.76
N ILE A 180 -18.99 10.77 -6.48
CA ILE A 180 -19.18 9.38 -6.03
C ILE A 180 -20.63 9.15 -5.60
N GLN A 181 -21.17 10.02 -4.75
CA GLN A 181 -22.49 9.86 -4.13
C GLN A 181 -23.66 9.85 -5.13
N GLN A 182 -23.47 10.45 -6.30
CA GLN A 182 -24.51 10.63 -7.33
C GLN A 182 -24.88 9.32 -8.05
N SER A 183 -24.04 8.29 -7.98
CA SER A 183 -24.29 7.01 -8.64
C SER A 183 -24.17 5.86 -7.65
N LYS A 184 -25.24 5.06 -7.55
CA LYS A 184 -25.28 3.84 -6.73
C LYS A 184 -24.20 2.84 -7.18
N GLU A 185 -24.01 2.70 -8.49
CA GLU A 185 -23.02 1.79 -9.06
C GLU A 185 -21.59 2.25 -8.75
N THR A 186 -21.31 3.55 -8.91
CA THR A 186 -20.02 4.15 -8.54
C THR A 186 -19.75 3.93 -7.05
N SER A 187 -20.74 4.21 -6.20
CA SER A 187 -20.63 4.00 -4.75
C SER A 187 -20.40 2.53 -4.37
N ARG A 188 -20.97 1.58 -5.13
CA ARG A 188 -20.73 0.15 -4.94
C ARG A 188 -19.30 -0.23 -5.34
N ALA A 189 -18.82 0.25 -6.48
CA ALA A 189 -17.44 0.02 -6.93
C ALA A 189 -16.41 0.57 -5.93
N TRP A 190 -16.63 1.77 -5.40
CA TRP A 190 -15.77 2.37 -4.37
C TRP A 190 -15.73 1.56 -3.07
N ARG A 191 -16.88 1.06 -2.59
CA ARG A 191 -16.91 0.15 -1.43
C ARG A 191 -16.07 -1.07 -1.66
N GLN A 192 -16.24 -1.73 -2.80
CA GLN A 192 -15.52 -2.94 -3.15
C GLN A 192 -14.01 -2.72 -3.23
N LEU A 193 -13.58 -1.59 -3.81
CA LEU A 193 -12.18 -1.19 -3.84
C LEU A 193 -11.62 -0.98 -2.42
N ILE A 194 -12.31 -0.20 -1.58
CA ILE A 194 -11.85 0.10 -0.22
C ILE A 194 -11.77 -1.17 0.63
N CYS A 195 -12.76 -2.07 0.55
CA CYS A 195 -12.70 -3.37 1.21
C CYS A 195 -11.46 -4.16 0.78
N SER A 196 -11.17 -4.19 -0.53
CA SER A 196 -9.99 -4.89 -1.06
C SER A 196 -8.68 -4.31 -0.51
N ILE A 197 -8.55 -2.99 -0.46
CA ILE A 197 -7.37 -2.30 0.09
C ILE A 197 -7.16 -2.69 1.56
N VAL A 198 -8.23 -2.68 2.35
CA VAL A 198 -8.17 -3.06 3.77
C VAL A 198 -7.81 -4.53 3.92
N ASP A 199 -8.31 -5.43 3.07
CA ASP A 199 -7.93 -6.83 3.09
C ASP A 199 -6.45 -7.04 2.79
N HIS A 200 -5.85 -6.27 1.88
CA HIS A 200 -4.40 -6.28 1.64
C HIS A 200 -3.60 -5.75 2.83
N PHE A 201 -4.09 -4.73 3.53
CA PHE A 201 -3.47 -4.28 4.79
C PHE A 201 -3.48 -5.40 5.84
N ARG A 202 -4.61 -6.09 5.98
CA ARG A 202 -4.77 -7.20 6.93
C ARG A 202 -3.85 -8.35 6.61
N ASP A 203 -3.82 -8.77 5.34
CA ASP A 203 -2.93 -9.84 4.87
C ASP A 203 -1.46 -9.49 5.12
N GLY A 204 -1.04 -8.28 4.78
CA GLY A 204 0.33 -7.83 5.01
C GLY A 204 0.73 -7.77 6.47
N PHE A 205 -0.17 -7.31 7.33
CA PHE A 205 0.02 -7.30 8.78
C PHE A 205 0.16 -8.73 9.32
N ASP A 206 -0.78 -9.61 8.99
CA ASP A 206 -0.77 -11.00 9.44
C ASP A 206 0.46 -11.76 8.94
N MET A 207 0.84 -11.57 7.68
CA MET A 207 2.07 -12.12 7.13
C MET A 207 3.27 -11.67 7.96
N HIS A 208 3.47 -10.37 8.17
CA HIS A 208 4.63 -9.87 8.92
C HIS A 208 4.60 -10.28 10.40
N LEU A 209 3.44 -10.31 11.04
CA LEU A 209 3.27 -10.76 12.42
C LEU A 209 3.63 -12.25 12.57
N ARG A 210 3.25 -13.10 11.63
CA ARG A 210 3.68 -14.50 11.60
C ARG A 210 5.19 -14.63 11.43
N HIS A 211 5.82 -13.76 10.65
CA HIS A 211 7.27 -13.77 10.45
C HIS A 211 8.03 -13.26 11.69
N SER A 212 7.55 -12.24 12.39
CA SER A 212 8.18 -11.72 13.60
C SER A 212 8.17 -12.75 14.74
N ARG A 213 7.05 -13.46 14.93
CA ARG A 213 6.92 -14.54 15.92
C ARG A 213 7.81 -15.75 15.63
N ARG A 214 8.01 -16.08 14.34
CA ARG A 214 8.93 -17.15 13.94
C ARG A 214 10.38 -16.76 14.23
N LYS A 215 10.79 -15.53 13.90
CA LYS A 215 12.16 -15.05 14.17
C LYS A 215 12.48 -14.97 15.67
N SER A 216 11.52 -14.60 16.51
CA SER A 216 11.73 -14.63 17.97
C SER A 216 11.93 -16.06 18.50
N SER A 217 11.28 -17.07 17.91
CA SER A 217 11.49 -18.47 18.31
C SER A 217 12.86 -19.06 17.90
N PHE A 218 13.46 -18.58 16.82
CA PHE A 218 14.83 -18.97 16.43
C PHE A 218 15.90 -18.26 17.27
N GLY A 219 15.66 -17.02 17.72
CA GLY A 219 16.58 -16.29 18.61
C GLY A 219 16.79 -16.97 19.96
N VAL A 220 15.72 -17.48 20.57
CA VAL A 220 15.79 -18.20 21.87
C VAL A 220 16.58 -19.51 21.77
N HIS A 221 16.56 -20.18 20.61
CA HIS A 221 17.34 -21.41 20.41
C HIS A 221 18.80 -21.14 20.04
N SER A 222 19.11 -19.99 19.42
CA SER A 222 20.50 -19.59 19.13
C SER A 222 21.26 -19.24 20.42
N GLU A 223 20.64 -18.53 21.35
CA GLU A 223 21.27 -18.20 22.64
C GLU A 223 21.50 -19.43 23.51
N TYR A 224 20.68 -20.48 23.36
CA TYR A 224 20.89 -21.75 24.04
C TYR A 224 22.01 -22.60 23.42
N PHE A 225 22.22 -22.50 22.11
CA PHE A 225 23.25 -23.26 21.40
C PHE A 225 24.64 -22.61 21.53
N ASP A 226 24.71 -21.26 21.51
CA ASP A 226 25.95 -20.51 21.70
C ASP A 226 26.49 -20.65 23.15
N GLY A 227 25.57 -20.77 24.14
CA GLY A 227 25.94 -21.10 25.53
C GLY A 227 26.45 -22.54 25.74
N LEU A 228 26.20 -23.45 24.80
CA LEU A 228 26.68 -24.85 24.86
C LEU A 228 28.06 -25.03 24.22
N GLU A 229 28.40 -24.25 23.20
CA GLU A 229 29.72 -24.30 22.56
C GLU A 229 30.81 -23.62 23.39
N VAL A 230 30.48 -22.55 24.14
CA VAL A 230 31.43 -21.89 25.07
C VAL A 230 31.85 -22.83 26.22
N ARG A 231 31.04 -23.82 26.59
CA ARG A 231 31.34 -24.75 27.70
C ARG A 231 32.13 -25.99 27.27
N ARG A 232 32.30 -26.24 25.96
CA ARG A 232 33.02 -27.43 25.46
C ARG A 232 34.49 -27.18 25.11
N ASN A 233 34.92 -25.92 25.03
CA ASN A 233 36.32 -25.55 24.73
C ASN A 233 37.18 -25.20 25.95
N SER A 234 36.69 -25.36 27.17
CA SER A 234 37.48 -25.20 28.39
C SER A 234 37.79 -26.56 29.02
N SER A 235 38.78 -27.27 28.46
CA SER A 235 39.48 -28.30 29.22
C SER A 235 40.45 -27.62 30.20
N PRO A 236 40.39 -27.93 31.51
CA PRO A 236 41.24 -27.32 32.53
C PRO A 236 42.56 -28.10 32.65
N GLY A 237 43.67 -27.45 32.34
CA GLY A 237 45.00 -27.93 32.66
C GLY A 237 45.55 -27.23 33.91
N GLY A 238 45.87 -27.99 34.95
CA GLY A 238 46.93 -27.63 35.90
C GLY A 238 46.52 -27.17 37.30
N SER A 239 46.31 -28.15 38.18
CA SER A 239 46.84 -28.20 39.56
C SER A 239 46.95 -26.91 40.38
N ARG A 240 46.08 -26.77 41.40
CA ARG A 240 46.49 -26.32 42.74
C ARG A 240 45.60 -26.92 43.81
N LYS A 241 46.25 -27.61 44.75
CA LYS A 241 45.69 -28.21 45.96
C LYS A 241 45.23 -27.09 46.89
N THR A 242 43.98 -27.12 47.35
CA THR A 242 43.60 -26.55 48.66
C THR A 242 42.53 -27.44 49.29
N SER A 243 42.82 -27.80 50.53
CA SER A 243 42.13 -28.70 51.43
C SER A 243 40.66 -28.37 51.65
N LEU A 244 39.84 -29.43 51.67
CA LEU A 244 38.48 -29.45 52.19
C LEU A 244 38.51 -29.28 53.72
N SER A 245 37.90 -28.21 54.22
CA SER A 245 37.41 -28.13 55.59
C SER A 245 35.88 -28.06 55.53
N ILE A 246 35.25 -29.11 56.07
CA ILE A 246 33.81 -29.24 56.26
C ILE A 246 33.44 -28.56 57.58
N PRO A 247 32.46 -27.65 57.62
CA PRO A 247 31.67 -27.44 58.82
C PRO A 247 30.34 -28.19 58.68
N SER A 248 30.21 -29.22 59.51
CA SER A 248 28.97 -29.90 59.83
C SER A 248 28.01 -28.89 60.47
N ASN A 249 26.82 -28.70 59.91
CA ASN A 249 25.71 -28.07 60.63
C ASN A 249 24.48 -29.00 60.62
N PRO A 250 24.09 -29.54 61.79
CA PRO A 250 22.91 -30.38 61.93
C PRO A 250 21.71 -29.51 62.32
N ASN A 251 20.77 -29.30 61.39
CA ASN A 251 19.37 -29.15 61.78
C ASN A 251 18.42 -29.39 60.59
N LEU A 252 18.14 -30.68 60.37
CA LEU A 252 16.91 -31.13 59.75
C LEU A 252 15.78 -31.03 60.77
N GLN A 253 14.71 -30.33 60.43
CA GLN A 253 13.35 -30.78 60.77
C GLN A 253 12.42 -30.54 59.58
N PRO A 254 11.84 -31.60 58.98
CA PRO A 254 10.78 -31.50 58.00
C PRO A 254 9.44 -31.39 58.73
N ARG A 255 8.64 -30.34 58.46
CA ARG A 255 7.24 -30.29 58.91
C ARG A 255 6.29 -30.75 57.82
N LYS A 256 5.41 -31.66 58.23
CA LYS A 256 4.45 -32.45 57.46
C LYS A 256 3.30 -31.62 56.88
N LEU A 257 2.78 -32.20 55.79
CA LEU A 257 1.44 -32.12 55.23
C LEU A 257 0.34 -32.29 56.30
N SER A 258 -0.67 -31.41 56.30
CA SER A 258 -2.06 -31.73 56.67
C SER A 258 -3.00 -30.57 56.30
N ASP A 259 -3.95 -30.89 55.41
CA ASP A 259 -5.37 -30.49 55.36
C ASP A 259 -5.78 -29.04 55.60
N PHE A 260 -6.44 -28.43 54.60
CA PHE A 260 -7.72 -27.73 54.77
C PHE A 260 -8.54 -27.82 53.47
N THR A 261 -9.65 -28.55 53.59
CA THR A 261 -10.90 -28.37 52.83
C THR A 261 -11.45 -26.96 52.95
#